data_AF-A0A8J8K5V1-F1
#
_entry.id   AF-A0A8J8K5V1-F1
#
_cell.length_a   1.000
_cell.length_b   1.000
_cell.length_c   1.000
_cell.angle_alpha   90.00
_cell.angle_beta   90.00
_cell.angle_gamma   90.00
#
_symmetry.space_group_name_H-M   'P 1'
#
loop_
_entity.id
_entity.type
_entity.pdbx_description
1 polymer ?
#
loop_
_entity_poly.entity_id
_entity_poly.type
_entity_poly.pdbx_seq_one_letter_code
_entity_poly.pdbx_strand_id
1 'polypeptide(L)'
;MEIISNPVFYIKWIALWVAILTVAILTIDKERYKEHSKLVFMLFVIPVMASTLYLAGHTVYKNTISTTGGPIHWHADYQVWACGERLDLVDPIGMANKIGTPLFHEHNDDRIHVEGTVDDISNVNLAAFFRTVGGKLTETQITYPTEGGEIVDLKTGDNCNGEPAELKVYVNGIKINNVDSYMYYAHSMVPPGDCVIIDFNNNLEDTTQRICDFWAVEEWDYENFKDKRKLPNNEMVFKNENYEYIDGLGLVEVNR
;
A
#
# COMPACT_ATOMS: atom_id res chain seq x y z
N MET A 1 15.57 14.25 -1.64
CA MET A 1 15.11 14.10 -3.04
C MET A 1 16.12 13.21 -3.75
N GLU A 2 16.05 11.90 -3.46
CA GLU A 2 16.84 10.91 -4.16
C GLU A 2 16.21 10.70 -5.52
N ILE A 3 16.84 11.25 -6.56
CA ILE A 3 16.56 10.85 -7.94
C ILE A 3 17.21 9.47 -8.09
N ILE A 4 16.66 8.44 -7.43
CA ILE A 4 16.92 7.05 -7.82
C ILE A 4 16.15 6.90 -9.12
N SER A 5 16.88 7.23 -10.17
CA SER A 5 16.43 7.27 -11.53
C SER A 5 16.01 5.84 -11.91
N ASN A 6 14.70 5.56 -11.97
CA ASN A 6 14.18 4.22 -12.20
C ASN A 6 14.88 3.61 -13.43
N PRO A 7 15.72 2.58 -13.30
CA PRO A 7 16.54 2.08 -14.41
C PRO A 7 15.67 1.61 -15.59
N VAL A 8 14.45 1.16 -15.31
CA VAL A 8 13.46 0.80 -16.33
C VAL A 8 13.03 2.01 -17.17
N PHE A 9 12.96 3.21 -16.58
CA PHE A 9 12.65 4.45 -17.29
C PHE A 9 13.71 4.75 -18.37
N TYR A 10 15.00 4.66 -18.02
CA TYR A 10 16.09 4.92 -18.97
C TYR A 10 16.16 3.86 -20.07
N ILE A 11 15.97 2.59 -19.71
CA ILE A 11 15.92 1.49 -20.69
C ILE A 11 14.80 1.74 -21.70
N LYS A 12 13.61 2.17 -21.26
CA LYS A 12 12.49 2.51 -22.16
C LYS A 12 12.84 3.63 -23.14
N TRP A 13 13.42 4.72 -22.65
CA TRP A 13 13.79 5.86 -23.51
C TRP A 13 14.92 5.53 -24.47
N ILE A 14 15.94 4.79 -24.01
CA ILE A 14 17.04 4.34 -24.86
C ILE A 14 16.50 3.42 -25.96
N ALA A 15 15.66 2.44 -25.62
CA ALA A 15 15.06 1.53 -26.59
C ALA A 15 14.22 2.29 -27.64
N LEU A 16 13.43 3.28 -27.22
CA LEU A 16 12.63 4.12 -28.12
C LEU A 16 13.51 4.93 -29.08
N TRP A 17 14.56 5.59 -28.56
CA TRP A 17 15.47 6.37 -29.40
C TRP A 17 16.25 5.51 -30.38
N VAL A 18 16.73 4.34 -29.94
CA VAL A 18 17.38 3.36 -30.81
C VAL A 18 16.42 2.91 -31.91
N ALA A 19 15.15 2.66 -31.57
CA ALA A 19 14.16 2.27 -32.56
C ALA A 19 13.91 3.37 -33.60
N ILE A 20 13.70 4.61 -33.17
CA ILE A 20 13.47 5.78 -34.05
C ILE A 20 14.68 6.02 -34.96
N LEU A 21 15.89 6.09 -34.39
CA LEU A 21 17.11 6.32 -35.15
C LEU A 21 17.32 5.23 -36.20
N THR A 22 17.08 3.98 -35.84
CA THR A 22 17.31 2.87 -36.77
C THR A 22 16.27 2.85 -37.89
N VAL A 23 14.99 3.19 -37.61
CA VAL A 23 13.97 3.38 -38.64
C VAL A 23 14.34 4.54 -39.59
N ALA A 24 14.81 5.67 -39.04
CA ALA A 24 15.23 6.83 -39.83
C ALA A 24 16.43 6.50 -40.74
N ILE A 25 17.44 5.80 -40.23
CA ILE A 25 18.61 5.37 -41.02
C ILE A 25 18.19 4.42 -42.16
N LEU A 26 17.30 3.46 -41.87
CA LEU A 26 16.78 2.51 -42.86
C LEU A 26 15.92 3.16 -43.95
N THR A 27 15.23 4.27 -43.65
CA THR A 27 14.43 5.01 -44.62
C THR A 27 15.27 5.91 -45.51
N ILE A 28 16.36 6.50 -44.99
CA ILE A 28 17.21 7.43 -45.72
C ILE A 28 18.13 6.71 -46.73
N ASP A 29 18.69 5.55 -46.39
CA ASP A 29 19.76 4.92 -47.20
C ASP A 29 19.51 3.43 -47.48
N LYS A 30 18.28 3.11 -47.88
CA LYS A 30 17.79 1.74 -48.05
C LYS A 30 18.65 0.85 -48.96
N GLU A 31 19.15 1.40 -50.07
CA GLU A 31 19.94 0.62 -51.04
C GLU A 31 21.34 0.27 -50.49
N ARG A 32 21.96 1.17 -49.72
CA ARG A 32 23.27 0.93 -49.10
C ARG A 32 23.24 -0.15 -48.03
N TYR A 33 22.13 -0.24 -47.28
CA TYR A 33 21.99 -1.21 -46.19
C TYR A 33 21.31 -2.52 -46.61
N LYS A 34 20.95 -2.68 -47.89
CA LYS A 34 20.26 -3.87 -48.40
C LYS A 34 21.08 -5.15 -48.17
N GLU A 35 22.39 -5.09 -48.41
CA GLU A 35 23.34 -6.20 -48.17
C GLU A 35 23.60 -6.43 -46.66
N HIS A 36 23.34 -5.44 -45.82
CA HIS A 36 23.52 -5.49 -44.37
C HIS A 36 22.21 -5.59 -43.57
N SER A 37 21.10 -5.90 -44.23
CA SER A 37 19.76 -5.98 -43.62
C SER A 37 19.71 -6.89 -42.39
N LYS A 38 20.45 -8.01 -42.39
CA LYS A 38 20.59 -8.90 -41.23
C LYS A 38 21.27 -8.22 -40.04
N LEU A 39 22.33 -7.45 -40.29
CA LEU A 39 23.05 -6.73 -39.23
C LEU A 39 22.14 -5.68 -38.60
N VAL A 40 21.42 -4.91 -39.43
CA VAL A 40 20.47 -3.91 -38.93
C VAL A 40 19.33 -4.56 -38.15
N PHE A 41 18.79 -5.69 -38.61
CA PHE A 41 17.80 -6.46 -37.86
C PHE A 41 18.32 -6.90 -36.49
N MET A 42 19.57 -7.40 -36.41
CA MET A 42 20.18 -7.80 -35.15
C MET A 42 20.37 -6.63 -34.18
N LEU A 43 20.62 -5.41 -34.66
CA LEU A 43 20.69 -4.21 -33.82
C LEU A 43 19.37 -3.87 -33.11
N PHE A 44 18.23 -4.33 -33.63
CA PHE A 44 16.94 -4.24 -32.91
C PHE A 44 16.69 -5.46 -32.02
N VAL A 45 16.92 -6.65 -32.54
CA VAL A 45 16.60 -7.90 -31.84
C VAL A 45 17.41 -8.03 -30.55
N ILE A 46 18.71 -7.71 -30.59
CA ILE A 46 19.59 -7.88 -29.42
C ILE A 46 19.13 -7.01 -28.24
N PRO A 47 18.90 -5.68 -28.37
CA PRO A 47 18.42 -4.86 -27.25
C PRO A 47 17.04 -5.27 -26.74
N VAL A 48 16.11 -5.62 -27.63
CA VAL A 48 14.75 -6.06 -27.23
C VAL A 48 14.84 -7.37 -26.44
N MET A 49 15.59 -8.35 -26.94
CA MET A 49 15.79 -9.63 -26.25
C MET A 49 16.54 -9.44 -24.93
N ALA A 50 17.60 -8.65 -24.91
CA ALA A 50 18.36 -8.35 -23.69
C ALA A 50 17.50 -7.67 -22.62
N SER A 51 16.69 -6.68 -23.02
CA SER A 51 15.76 -6.00 -22.10
C SER A 51 14.68 -6.95 -21.60
N THR A 52 14.15 -7.81 -22.47
CA THR A 52 13.14 -8.81 -22.10
C THR A 52 13.69 -9.82 -21.10
N LEU A 53 14.88 -10.38 -21.37
CA LEU A 53 15.56 -11.32 -20.47
C LEU A 53 15.92 -10.67 -19.14
N TYR A 54 16.40 -9.42 -19.17
CA TYR A 54 16.69 -8.67 -17.96
C TYR A 54 15.44 -8.45 -17.12
N LEU A 55 14.34 -7.98 -17.71
CA LEU A 55 13.08 -7.76 -17.00
C LEU A 55 12.51 -9.07 -16.44
N ALA A 56 12.51 -10.14 -17.24
CA ALA A 56 12.05 -11.46 -16.78
C ALA A 56 12.91 -11.97 -15.60
N GLY A 57 14.24 -11.90 -15.74
CA GLY A 57 15.17 -12.31 -14.68
C GLY A 57 15.03 -11.46 -13.42
N HIS A 58 14.91 -10.14 -13.57
CA HIS A 58 14.70 -9.21 -12.45
C HIS A 58 13.36 -9.46 -11.75
N THR A 59 12.28 -9.70 -12.49
CA THR A 59 10.96 -10.02 -11.89
C THR A 59 11.01 -11.31 -11.10
N VAL A 60 11.61 -12.38 -11.65
CA VAL A 60 11.79 -13.65 -10.93
C VAL A 60 12.64 -13.42 -9.69
N TYR A 61 13.80 -12.76 -9.84
CA TYR A 61 14.70 -12.46 -8.73
C TYR A 61 14.00 -11.69 -7.61
N LYS A 62 13.32 -10.57 -7.94
CA LYS A 62 12.60 -9.75 -6.95
C LYS A 62 11.54 -10.58 -6.21
N ASN A 63 10.73 -11.34 -6.94
CA ASN A 63 9.70 -12.17 -6.31
C ASN A 63 10.32 -13.23 -5.39
N THR A 64 11.41 -13.87 -5.78
CA THR A 64 12.08 -14.91 -4.98
C THR A 64 12.70 -14.37 -3.69
N ILE A 65 13.23 -13.15 -3.69
CA ILE A 65 13.87 -12.57 -2.49
C ILE A 65 12.91 -11.74 -1.62
N SER A 66 11.73 -11.38 -2.13
CA SER A 66 10.74 -10.59 -1.41
C SER A 66 10.12 -11.36 -0.24
N THR A 67 9.70 -10.66 0.80
CA THR A 67 8.99 -11.29 1.93
C THR A 67 7.68 -11.95 1.48
N THR A 68 7.00 -11.39 0.48
CA THR A 68 5.74 -11.94 -0.03
C THR A 68 5.89 -13.06 -1.05
N GLY A 69 7.11 -13.34 -1.54
CA GLY A 69 7.35 -14.35 -2.57
C GLY A 69 6.77 -14.01 -3.95
N GLY A 70 6.25 -12.79 -4.14
CA GLY A 70 5.50 -12.40 -5.33
C GLY A 70 4.56 -11.20 -5.10
N PRO A 71 3.82 -10.79 -6.14
CA PRO A 71 2.86 -9.71 -6.03
C PRO A 71 1.65 -10.12 -5.19
N ILE A 72 1.18 -9.20 -4.38
CA ILE A 72 0.01 -9.33 -3.50
C ILE A 72 -1.02 -8.25 -3.81
N HIS A 73 -2.22 -8.42 -3.25
CA HIS A 73 -3.27 -7.43 -3.21
C HIS A 73 -3.95 -7.57 -1.85
N TRP A 74 -3.63 -6.68 -0.91
CA TRP A 74 -4.19 -6.72 0.45
C TRP A 74 -4.94 -5.44 0.78
N HIS A 75 -5.95 -5.59 1.63
CA HIS A 75 -6.85 -4.53 2.08
C HIS A 75 -6.98 -4.53 3.60
N ALA A 76 -7.14 -3.34 4.16
CA ALA A 76 -7.69 -3.12 5.50
C ALA A 76 -8.52 -1.83 5.49
N ASP A 77 -9.70 -1.86 6.11
CA ASP A 77 -10.52 -0.65 6.21
C ASP A 77 -10.05 0.17 7.41
N TYR A 78 -10.14 1.48 7.30
CA TYR A 78 -9.78 2.38 8.38
C TYR A 78 -10.74 3.55 8.49
N GLN A 79 -10.83 4.15 9.67
CA GLN A 79 -11.49 5.45 9.86
C GLN A 79 -10.69 6.29 10.85
N VAL A 80 -10.67 7.60 10.62
CA VAL A 80 -10.06 8.58 11.51
C VAL A 80 -11.16 9.45 12.12
N TRP A 81 -11.13 9.60 13.44
CA TRP A 81 -12.09 10.40 14.20
C TRP A 81 -11.35 11.38 15.10
N ALA A 82 -11.83 12.61 15.16
CA ALA A 82 -11.33 13.65 16.06
C ALA A 82 -12.49 14.38 16.72
N CYS A 83 -12.47 14.45 18.05
CA CYS A 83 -13.46 15.15 18.86
C CYS A 83 -14.92 14.75 18.56
N GLY A 84 -15.14 13.50 18.15
CA GLY A 84 -16.46 12.95 17.80
C GLY A 84 -16.85 13.07 16.32
N GLU A 85 -16.07 13.79 15.51
CA GLU A 85 -16.29 13.96 14.07
C GLU A 85 -15.35 13.05 13.26
N ARG A 86 -15.85 12.54 12.14
CA ARG A 86 -15.05 11.75 11.20
C ARG A 86 -14.21 12.69 10.36
N LEU A 87 -12.96 12.33 10.15
CA LEU A 87 -12.04 13.01 9.24
C LEU A 87 -11.82 12.13 8.02
N ASP A 88 -12.06 12.68 6.84
CA ASP A 88 -11.81 11.99 5.57
C ASP A 88 -10.46 12.44 4.99
N LEU A 89 -9.76 11.52 4.33
CA LEU A 89 -8.48 11.79 3.69
C LEU A 89 -8.66 12.79 2.54
N VAL A 90 -7.63 13.58 2.25
CA VAL A 90 -7.61 14.41 1.05
C VAL A 90 -7.85 13.58 -0.23
N ASP A 91 -8.76 14.05 -1.08
CA ASP A 91 -9.03 13.44 -2.37
C ASP A 91 -7.83 13.53 -3.34
N PRO A 92 -7.62 12.50 -4.20
CA PRO A 92 -6.63 12.57 -5.27
C PRO A 92 -7.00 13.65 -6.30
N ILE A 93 -6.01 14.49 -6.65
CA ILE A 93 -6.19 15.59 -7.61
C ILE A 93 -5.63 15.25 -9.01
N GLY A 94 -6.29 15.78 -10.04
CA GLY A 94 -5.81 15.71 -11.43
C GLY A 94 -6.04 14.34 -12.08
N MET A 95 -4.97 13.74 -12.62
CA MET A 95 -5.02 12.43 -13.30
C MET A 95 -4.71 11.25 -12.36
N ALA A 96 -4.39 11.51 -11.09
CA ALA A 96 -4.20 10.48 -10.09
C ALA A 96 -5.58 10.02 -9.59
N ASN A 97 -5.74 8.71 -9.41
CA ASN A 97 -6.93 8.12 -8.79
C ASN A 97 -6.63 7.57 -7.39
N LYS A 98 -5.50 7.97 -6.79
CA LYS A 98 -5.03 7.47 -5.51
C LYS A 98 -4.11 8.43 -4.78
N ILE A 99 -4.09 8.32 -3.45
CA ILE A 99 -3.11 8.97 -2.57
C ILE A 99 -2.10 7.93 -2.08
N GLY A 100 -0.80 8.24 -2.18
CA GLY A 100 0.28 7.34 -1.78
C GLY A 100 1.16 6.87 -2.94
N THR A 101 1.70 5.66 -2.83
CA THR A 101 2.63 5.07 -3.82
C THR A 101 1.95 4.01 -4.69
N PRO A 102 2.58 3.56 -5.79
CA PRO A 102 2.07 2.42 -6.55
C PRO A 102 1.86 1.16 -5.72
N LEU A 103 2.72 0.90 -4.73
CA LEU A 103 2.65 -0.26 -3.85
C LEU A 103 1.63 -0.09 -2.72
N PHE A 104 1.46 1.12 -2.20
CA PHE A 104 0.77 1.35 -0.93
C PHE A 104 0.00 2.66 -0.97
N HIS A 105 -1.34 2.59 -0.95
CA HIS A 105 -2.20 3.72 -1.30
C HIS A 105 -3.66 3.56 -0.85
N GLU A 106 -4.46 4.60 -1.13
CA GLU A 106 -5.89 4.73 -0.82
C GLU A 106 -6.61 5.33 -2.05
N HIS A 107 -7.89 4.96 -2.26
CA HIS A 107 -8.69 5.25 -3.47
C HIS A 107 -9.93 6.14 -3.25
N ASN A 108 -9.97 6.94 -2.18
CA ASN A 108 -11.17 7.57 -1.62
C ASN A 108 -12.28 6.54 -1.28
N ASP A 109 -11.88 5.45 -0.63
CA ASP A 109 -12.72 4.33 -0.20
C ASP A 109 -12.46 3.89 1.25
N ASP A 110 -11.74 4.70 2.04
CA ASP A 110 -11.42 4.44 3.45
C ASP A 110 -10.70 3.10 3.66
N ARG A 111 -9.90 2.73 2.66
CA ARG A 111 -9.22 1.45 2.63
C ARG A 111 -7.75 1.62 2.32
N ILE A 112 -6.95 0.91 3.10
CA ILE A 112 -5.53 0.75 2.91
C ILE A 112 -5.33 -0.34 1.85
N HIS A 113 -4.70 -0.01 0.72
CA HIS A 113 -4.38 -0.96 -0.36
C HIS A 113 -2.89 -1.23 -0.45
N VAL A 114 -2.50 -2.51 -0.41
CA VAL A 114 -1.14 -2.97 -0.74
C VAL A 114 -1.15 -3.80 -2.01
N GLU A 115 -0.54 -3.30 -3.07
CA GLU A 115 -0.57 -3.89 -4.40
C GLU A 115 0.83 -4.04 -5.01
N GLY A 116 1.30 -5.28 -5.15
CA GLY A 116 2.61 -5.58 -5.75
C GLY A 116 3.51 -6.38 -4.82
N THR A 117 4.82 -6.32 -5.03
CA THR A 117 5.78 -7.15 -4.29
C THR A 117 6.33 -6.41 -3.08
N VAL A 118 6.19 -7.00 -1.88
CA VAL A 118 6.66 -6.41 -0.62
C VAL A 118 7.98 -7.05 -0.21
N ASP A 119 9.03 -6.23 -0.20
CA ASP A 119 10.37 -6.68 0.17
C ASP A 119 10.51 -6.83 1.70
N ASP A 120 9.85 -5.95 2.47
CA ASP A 120 9.83 -5.96 3.96
C ASP A 120 8.45 -5.51 4.46
N ILE A 121 7.83 -6.30 5.35
CA ILE A 121 6.49 -6.05 5.92
C ILE A 121 6.43 -4.74 6.72
N SER A 122 7.53 -4.31 7.33
CA SER A 122 7.59 -3.04 8.07
C SER A 122 7.37 -1.80 7.18
N ASN A 123 7.53 -1.95 5.86
CA ASN A 123 7.25 -0.87 4.90
C ASN A 123 5.76 -0.75 4.54
N VAL A 124 4.91 -1.71 4.93
CA VAL A 124 3.48 -1.76 4.59
C VAL A 124 2.56 -1.88 5.81
N ASN A 125 3.09 -1.58 7.00
CA ASN A 125 2.34 -1.57 8.25
C ASN A 125 1.48 -0.30 8.42
N LEU A 126 0.67 -0.24 9.48
CA LEU A 126 -0.27 0.86 9.72
C LEU A 126 0.42 2.22 9.81
N ALA A 127 1.47 2.36 10.62
CA ALA A 127 2.20 3.62 10.71
C ALA A 127 2.87 4.02 9.38
N ALA A 128 3.33 3.06 8.59
CA ALA A 128 3.88 3.29 7.25
C ALA A 128 2.81 3.81 6.27
N PHE A 129 1.56 3.37 6.39
CA PHE A 129 0.46 3.87 5.58
C PHE A 129 0.29 5.38 5.79
N PHE A 130 0.15 5.81 7.03
CA PHE A 130 -0.03 7.22 7.36
C PHE A 130 1.15 8.08 6.88
N ARG A 131 2.40 7.59 6.97
CA ARG A 131 3.55 8.27 6.35
C ARG A 131 3.45 8.36 4.84
N THR A 132 2.96 7.29 4.20
CA THR A 132 2.84 7.19 2.74
C THR A 132 1.83 8.15 2.16
N VAL A 133 0.71 8.37 2.87
CA VAL A 133 -0.34 9.32 2.46
C VAL A 133 -0.03 10.78 2.88
N GLY A 134 1.17 11.05 3.40
CA GLY A 134 1.62 12.40 3.76
C GLY A 134 1.35 12.82 5.21
N GLY A 135 0.90 11.89 6.04
CA GLY A 135 0.66 12.07 7.46
C GLY A 135 1.69 11.39 8.37
N LYS A 136 1.27 11.09 9.59
CA LYS A 136 2.04 10.38 10.62
C LYS A 136 1.08 9.74 11.60
N LEU A 137 1.40 8.53 12.06
CA LEU A 137 0.69 7.91 13.17
C LEU A 137 1.69 7.29 14.15
N THR A 138 1.53 7.59 15.43
CA THR A 138 2.21 6.96 16.58
C THR A 138 1.16 6.65 17.65
N GLU A 139 1.57 6.08 18.78
CA GLU A 139 0.68 5.82 19.92
C GLU A 139 0.03 7.09 20.51
N THR A 140 0.63 8.26 20.30
CA THR A 140 0.24 9.51 20.98
C THR A 140 0.08 10.70 20.04
N GLN A 141 0.26 10.50 18.73
CA GLN A 141 0.16 11.57 17.74
C GLN A 141 -0.38 11.05 16.42
N ILE A 142 -1.28 11.83 15.82
CA ILE A 142 -1.69 11.69 14.43
C ILE A 142 -1.47 13.02 13.70
N THR A 143 -0.86 12.94 12.52
CA THR A 143 -0.87 13.99 11.51
C THR A 143 -1.63 13.43 10.31
N TYR A 144 -2.70 14.08 9.87
CA TYR A 144 -3.61 13.56 8.85
C TYR A 144 -4.00 14.66 7.84
N PRO A 145 -3.72 14.47 6.53
CA PRO A 145 -4.14 15.42 5.52
C PRO A 145 -5.62 15.20 5.18
N THR A 146 -6.47 16.13 5.59
CA THR A 146 -7.93 16.01 5.44
C THR A 146 -8.42 16.55 4.11
N GLU A 147 -9.67 16.23 3.78
CA GLU A 147 -10.42 16.88 2.71
C GLU A 147 -10.28 18.41 2.79
N GLY A 148 -10.07 19.07 1.64
CA GLY A 148 -9.78 20.51 1.56
C GLY A 148 -8.29 20.87 1.70
N GLY A 149 -7.42 19.90 1.97
CA GLY A 149 -5.96 20.08 1.99
C GLY A 149 -5.41 20.65 3.31
N GLU A 150 -6.23 20.70 4.35
CA GLU A 150 -5.77 21.00 5.70
C GLU A 150 -4.95 19.82 6.27
N ILE A 151 -3.97 20.13 7.09
CA ILE A 151 -3.21 19.11 7.83
C ILE A 151 -3.61 19.22 9.29
N VAL A 152 -4.35 18.22 9.75
CA VAL A 152 -4.68 18.06 11.17
C VAL A 152 -3.47 17.44 11.86
N ASP A 153 -2.96 18.07 12.92
CA ASP A 153 -1.88 17.53 13.78
C ASP A 153 -2.38 17.50 15.23
N LEU A 154 -2.66 16.31 15.74
CA LEU A 154 -3.24 16.07 17.06
C LEU A 154 -2.30 15.22 17.89
N LYS A 155 -2.11 15.59 19.15
CA LYS A 155 -1.30 14.88 20.13
C LYS A 155 -2.11 14.63 21.40
N THR A 156 -1.88 13.49 22.03
CA THR A 156 -2.41 13.22 23.38
C THR A 156 -2.05 14.38 24.31
N GLY A 157 -3.07 14.94 24.97
CA GLY A 157 -2.97 16.15 25.78
C GLY A 157 -3.50 17.42 25.09
N ASP A 158 -3.66 17.42 23.77
CA ASP A 158 -4.41 18.48 23.08
C ASP A 158 -5.90 18.39 23.46
N ASN A 159 -6.62 19.50 23.32
CA ASN A 159 -7.99 19.59 23.80
C ASN A 159 -9.01 19.19 22.72
N CYS A 160 -9.99 18.37 23.11
CA CYS A 160 -11.27 18.27 22.43
C CYS A 160 -12.34 18.93 23.31
N ASN A 161 -13.10 19.86 22.74
CA ASN A 161 -14.21 20.54 23.44
C ASN A 161 -13.80 21.19 24.79
N GLY A 162 -12.55 21.65 24.90
CA GLY A 162 -12.02 22.29 26.09
C GLY A 162 -11.42 21.35 27.14
N GLU A 163 -11.50 20.04 26.95
CA GLU A 163 -10.95 19.03 27.85
C GLU A 163 -9.77 18.30 27.19
N PRO A 164 -8.73 17.86 27.94
CA PRO A 164 -7.63 17.09 27.38
C PRO A 164 -8.09 15.75 26.79
N ALA A 165 -7.67 15.47 25.56
CA ALA A 165 -7.99 14.27 24.81
C ALA A 165 -6.77 13.34 24.69
N GLU A 166 -7.03 12.08 24.32
CA GLU A 166 -6.02 11.08 24.03
C GLU A 166 -6.26 10.46 22.65
N LEU A 167 -5.17 9.98 22.04
CA LEU A 167 -5.22 9.17 20.83
C LEU A 167 -5.27 7.69 21.21
N LYS A 168 -6.23 6.94 20.67
CA LYS A 168 -6.22 5.48 20.70
C LYS A 168 -6.44 4.91 19.30
N VAL A 169 -5.76 3.79 19.04
CA VAL A 169 -5.91 3.01 17.81
C VAL A 169 -6.55 1.68 18.19
N TYR A 170 -7.67 1.37 17.56
CA TYR A 170 -8.40 0.13 17.75
C TYR A 170 -8.32 -0.71 16.48
N VAL A 171 -8.18 -2.01 16.65
CA VAL A 171 -8.34 -2.97 15.56
C VAL A 171 -9.35 -4.02 15.96
N ASN A 172 -10.39 -4.17 15.15
CA ASN A 172 -11.52 -5.06 15.42
C ASN A 172 -12.13 -4.82 16.82
N GLY A 173 -12.25 -3.55 17.20
CA GLY A 173 -12.91 -3.11 18.43
C GLY A 173 -12.03 -3.07 19.67
N ILE A 174 -10.77 -3.50 19.58
CA ILE A 174 -9.86 -3.59 20.73
C ILE A 174 -8.67 -2.66 20.51
N LYS A 175 -8.30 -1.90 21.54
CA LYS A 175 -7.12 -1.05 21.53
C LYS A 175 -5.85 -1.87 21.29
N ILE A 176 -5.00 -1.42 20.38
CA ILE A 176 -3.66 -1.94 20.17
C ILE A 176 -2.60 -1.00 20.74
N ASN A 177 -1.44 -1.54 21.11
CA ASN A 177 -0.31 -0.74 21.60
C ASN A 177 0.87 -0.74 20.61
N ASN A 178 0.92 -1.67 19.65
CA ASN A 178 2.02 -1.80 18.69
C ASN A 178 1.77 -1.05 17.37
N VAL A 179 1.27 0.20 17.46
CA VAL A 179 0.82 1.00 16.30
C VAL A 179 1.91 1.15 15.22
N ASP A 180 3.16 1.25 15.65
CA ASP A 180 4.34 1.45 14.80
C ASP A 180 4.69 0.24 13.92
N SER A 181 4.21 -0.94 14.30
CA SER A 181 4.56 -2.24 13.73
C SER A 181 3.34 -3.07 13.34
N TYR A 182 2.13 -2.64 13.67
CA TYR A 182 0.90 -3.37 13.41
C TYR A 182 0.70 -3.59 11.91
N MET A 183 0.73 -4.86 11.51
CA MET A 183 0.42 -5.31 10.17
C MET A 183 -0.94 -6.00 10.17
N TYR A 184 -1.89 -5.44 9.44
CA TYR A 184 -3.26 -5.92 9.37
C TYR A 184 -3.38 -7.25 8.62
N TYR A 185 -4.55 -7.87 8.77
CA TYR A 185 -4.91 -9.16 8.21
C TYR A 185 -4.86 -9.11 6.68
N ALA A 186 -3.89 -9.81 6.09
CA ALA A 186 -3.56 -9.78 4.68
C ALA A 186 -4.63 -10.46 3.79
N HIS A 187 -5.70 -9.74 3.49
CA HIS A 187 -6.87 -10.22 2.75
C HIS A 187 -7.16 -9.37 1.52
N SER A 188 -7.67 -9.99 0.46
CA SER A 188 -7.88 -9.32 -0.84
C SER A 188 -9.34 -9.02 -1.18
N MET A 189 -10.29 -9.46 -0.34
CA MET A 189 -11.72 -9.29 -0.59
C MET A 189 -12.33 -8.28 0.40
N VAL A 190 -13.49 -7.77 0.02
CA VAL A 190 -14.31 -6.84 0.82
C VAL A 190 -15.43 -7.64 1.50
N PRO A 191 -15.70 -7.43 2.80
CA PRO A 191 -14.97 -6.56 3.71
C PRO A 191 -13.58 -7.15 4.02
N PRO A 192 -12.57 -6.32 4.24
CA PRO A 192 -11.23 -6.80 4.52
C PRO A 192 -11.16 -7.46 5.89
N GLY A 193 -10.03 -8.11 6.14
CA GLY A 193 -9.82 -8.84 7.37
C GLY A 193 -9.93 -7.97 8.61
N ASP A 194 -9.31 -6.79 8.63
CA ASP A 194 -9.30 -5.86 9.77
C ASP A 194 -10.10 -4.59 9.51
N CYS A 195 -10.77 -4.11 10.56
CA CYS A 195 -11.29 -2.75 10.67
C CYS A 195 -10.46 -1.96 11.70
N VAL A 196 -9.84 -0.87 11.24
CA VAL A 196 -8.96 -0.02 12.06
C VAL A 196 -9.64 1.30 12.37
N ILE A 197 -9.78 1.63 13.65
CA ILE A 197 -10.34 2.92 14.08
C ILE A 197 -9.25 3.71 14.79
N ILE A 198 -8.96 4.92 14.30
CA ILE A 198 -8.09 5.88 14.97
C ILE A 198 -9.01 6.93 15.59
N ASP A 199 -9.09 7.00 16.92
CA ASP A 199 -9.98 7.93 17.63
C ASP A 199 -9.15 8.87 18.50
N PHE A 200 -9.34 10.17 18.32
CA PHE A 200 -8.79 11.23 19.14
C PHE A 200 -9.92 11.91 19.90
N ASN A 201 -10.05 11.61 21.21
CA ASN A 201 -11.17 12.11 22.01
C ASN A 201 -10.87 12.05 23.52
N ASN A 202 -11.79 12.57 24.33
CA ASN A 202 -11.73 12.50 25.78
C ASN A 202 -12.29 11.16 26.30
N ASN A 203 -11.71 10.64 27.39
CA ASN A 203 -12.21 9.45 28.10
C ASN A 203 -12.42 8.23 27.19
N LEU A 204 -11.45 7.95 26.31
CA LEU A 204 -11.56 6.82 25.43
C LEU A 204 -11.39 5.52 26.24
N GLU A 205 -12.21 4.52 25.98
CA GLU A 205 -12.09 3.20 26.60
C GLU A 205 -11.07 2.33 25.85
N ASP A 206 -10.74 1.14 26.35
CA ASP A 206 -9.86 0.19 25.65
C ASP A 206 -10.59 -0.64 24.58
N THR A 207 -11.90 -0.45 24.45
CA THR A 207 -12.72 -0.93 23.34
C THR A 207 -13.49 0.20 22.68
N THR A 208 -13.90 0.00 21.45
CA THR A 208 -14.78 0.93 20.72
C THR A 208 -16.02 0.20 20.21
N GLN A 209 -17.07 0.97 19.87
CA GLN A 209 -18.27 0.48 19.19
C GLN A 209 -18.34 0.98 17.74
N ARG A 210 -17.37 1.80 17.30
CA ARG A 210 -17.32 2.33 15.94
C ARG A 210 -16.90 1.25 14.97
N ILE A 211 -17.66 1.04 13.91
CA ILE A 211 -17.37 0.01 12.92
C ILE A 211 -17.11 0.64 11.55
N CYS A 212 -16.20 0.03 10.79
CA CYS A 212 -15.91 0.43 9.42
C CYS A 212 -17.12 0.18 8.52
N ASP A 213 -17.33 1.04 7.52
CA ASP A 213 -18.58 1.05 6.77
C ASP A 213 -18.84 -0.26 6.01
N PHE A 214 -17.82 -0.85 5.38
CA PHE A 214 -17.99 -2.12 4.68
C PHE A 214 -18.24 -3.31 5.62
N TRP A 215 -17.71 -3.27 6.84
CA TRP A 215 -18.08 -4.27 7.85
C TRP A 215 -19.57 -4.16 8.17
N ALA A 216 -20.08 -2.95 8.38
CA ALA A 216 -21.50 -2.73 8.65
C ALA A 216 -22.39 -3.19 7.48
N VAL A 217 -22.00 -2.89 6.24
CA VAL A 217 -22.74 -3.29 5.02
C VAL A 217 -22.81 -4.81 4.88
N GLU A 218 -21.75 -5.52 5.23
CA GLU A 218 -21.62 -6.98 5.07
C GLU A 218 -22.05 -7.78 6.32
N GLU A 219 -22.66 -7.08 7.29
CA GLU A 219 -23.10 -7.63 8.57
C GLU A 219 -21.96 -8.30 9.35
N TRP A 220 -20.76 -7.71 9.30
CA TRP A 220 -19.65 -8.04 10.19
C TRP A 220 -19.75 -7.17 11.44
N ASP A 221 -19.36 -7.74 12.57
CA ASP A 221 -19.24 -7.04 13.85
C ASP A 221 -18.12 -7.67 14.69
N TYR A 222 -17.88 -7.14 15.89
CA TYR A 222 -16.83 -7.63 16.78
C TYR A 222 -17.10 -9.00 17.38
N GLU A 223 -18.34 -9.48 17.35
CA GLU A 223 -18.72 -10.80 17.85
C GLU A 223 -18.56 -11.87 16.77
N ASN A 224 -18.74 -11.51 15.49
CA ASN A 224 -18.88 -12.47 14.40
C ASN A 224 -17.70 -12.47 13.40
N PHE A 225 -16.85 -11.44 13.36
CA PHE A 225 -15.81 -11.31 12.32
C PHE A 225 -14.86 -12.51 12.27
N LYS A 226 -14.53 -13.11 13.41
CA LYS A 226 -13.65 -14.29 13.48
C LYS A 226 -14.25 -15.50 12.79
N ASP A 227 -15.56 -15.66 12.86
CA ASP A 227 -16.26 -16.73 12.16
C ASP A 227 -16.43 -16.41 10.68
N LYS A 228 -16.68 -15.14 10.34
CA LYS A 228 -16.74 -14.68 8.94
C LYS A 228 -15.41 -14.88 8.22
N ARG A 229 -14.26 -14.70 8.88
CA ARG A 229 -12.90 -14.98 8.33
C ARG A 229 -12.64 -16.46 8.03
N LYS A 230 -13.37 -17.38 8.66
CA LYS A 230 -13.26 -18.83 8.41
C LYS A 230 -14.10 -19.28 7.22
N LEU A 231 -14.94 -18.40 6.67
CA LEU A 231 -15.74 -18.73 5.50
C LEU A 231 -14.83 -18.90 4.28
N PRO A 232 -15.20 -19.78 3.33
CA PRO A 232 -14.48 -19.90 2.07
C PRO A 232 -14.33 -18.54 1.40
N ASN A 233 -13.13 -18.25 0.88
CA ASN A 233 -12.74 -16.98 0.24
C ASN A 233 -12.51 -15.79 1.19
N ASN A 234 -12.71 -15.95 2.50
CA ASN A 234 -12.44 -14.90 3.50
C ASN A 234 -11.15 -15.14 4.30
N GLU A 235 -10.41 -16.19 3.95
CA GLU A 235 -9.16 -16.52 4.62
C GLU A 235 -8.02 -15.61 4.17
N MET A 236 -7.08 -15.37 5.08
CA MET A 236 -5.83 -14.66 4.79
C MET A 236 -5.15 -15.24 3.55
N VAL A 237 -4.84 -14.38 2.60
CA VAL A 237 -4.22 -14.77 1.31
C VAL A 237 -2.73 -15.01 1.50
N PHE A 238 -2.11 -14.29 2.43
CA PHE A 238 -0.70 -14.44 2.73
C PHE A 238 -0.45 -15.37 3.91
N LYS A 239 0.05 -16.57 3.64
CA LYS A 239 0.49 -17.53 4.65
C LYS A 239 1.90 -17.97 4.31
N ASN A 240 2.85 -17.78 5.23
CA ASN A 240 4.17 -18.39 5.13
C ASN A 240 4.59 -18.92 6.51
N GLU A 241 5.66 -19.69 6.56
CA GLU A 241 6.14 -20.32 7.81
C GLU A 241 6.79 -19.33 8.79
N ASN A 242 7.12 -18.12 8.34
CA ASN A 242 7.84 -17.14 9.15
C ASN A 242 6.90 -16.16 9.84
N TYR A 243 5.63 -16.08 9.43
CA TYR A 243 4.67 -15.11 9.94
C TYR A 243 3.37 -15.78 10.36
N GLU A 244 2.84 -15.35 11.50
CA GLU A 244 1.53 -15.74 12.01
C GLU A 244 0.71 -14.48 12.27
N TYR A 245 -0.57 -14.51 11.93
CA TYR A 245 -1.48 -13.42 12.29
C TYR A 245 -2.10 -13.70 13.66
N ILE A 246 -1.93 -12.77 14.60
CA ILE A 246 -2.48 -12.84 15.95
C ILE A 246 -3.39 -11.63 16.18
N ASP A 247 -4.66 -11.85 16.49
CA ASP A 247 -5.61 -10.77 16.79
C ASP A 247 -5.05 -9.83 17.87
N GLY A 248 -5.05 -8.52 17.61
CA GLY A 248 -4.52 -7.49 18.51
C GLY A 248 -3.00 -7.26 18.43
N LEU A 249 -2.24 -8.17 17.80
CA LEU A 249 -0.81 -7.97 17.50
C LEU A 249 -0.55 -7.78 16.01
N GLY A 250 -1.43 -8.28 15.15
CA GLY A 250 -1.28 -8.26 13.70
C GLY A 250 -0.43 -9.43 13.20
N LEU A 251 0.15 -9.27 12.01
CA LEU A 251 1.08 -10.23 11.43
C LEU A 251 2.46 -10.13 12.11
N VAL A 252 2.82 -11.16 12.88
CA VAL A 252 4.06 -11.24 13.66
C VAL A 252 5.01 -12.27 13.09
N GLU A 253 6.31 -12.00 13.15
CA GLU A 253 7.36 -12.95 12.75
C GLU A 253 7.56 -13.99 13.87
N VAL A 254 7.43 -15.28 13.57
CA VAL A 254 7.43 -16.37 14.58
C VAL A 254 8.72 -17.19 14.61
N ASN A 255 9.56 -17.13 13.57
CA ASN A 255 10.74 -17.98 13.42
C ASN A 255 12.04 -17.15 13.21
N ARG A 256 12.48 -16.45 14.26
CA ARG A 256 13.73 -15.68 14.26
C ARG A 256 14.80 -16.26 15.19
#